data_AF-A0A433UER9-F1
#
_entry.id   AF-A0A433UER9-F1
#
_cell.length_a   1.000
_cell.length_b   1.000
_cell.length_c   1.000
_cell.angle_alpha   90.00
_cell.angle_beta   90.00
_cell.angle_gamma   90.00
#
_symmetry.space_group_name_H-M   'P 1'
#
loop_
_entity.id
_entity.type
_entity.pdbx_description
1 polymer ?
#
loop_
_entity_poly.entity_id
_entity_poly.type
_entity_poly.pdbx_seq_one_letter_code
_entity_poly.pdbx_strand_id
1 'polypeptide(L)'
;MGLIQRSNTLDYVGTCAIYNGVFGEFIYPDLIMKIQVIEEKTTPEFIYYALSNKATRLYFRKNATGTAGNMPKINQQVVMNTPVVLPSIEEQKEVVRQIQLLFKTADIIAQQYQQTFGAINQLDQTILAQAFRGALVPQDPNDEPASVLLERIRAEREKNTGATSKRSKKSADTSQERSEKSTGATSKRSNKSEPFKEAIQMELELE
;
A
#
# COMPACT_ATOMS: atom_id res chain seq x y z
N MET A 1 4.62 -12.57 26.66
CA MET A 1 3.41 -12.04 27.36
C MET A 1 2.40 -11.55 26.32
N GLY A 2 1.09 -11.78 26.51
CA GLY A 2 0.06 -11.25 25.61
C GLY A 2 -0.46 -9.88 26.06
N LEU A 3 -0.81 -9.03 25.11
CA LEU A 3 -1.46 -7.73 25.32
C LEU A 3 -2.72 -7.68 24.47
N ILE A 4 -3.79 -7.07 24.97
CA ILE A 4 -5.02 -6.83 24.22
C ILE A 4 -5.50 -5.39 24.41
N GLN A 5 -5.87 -4.74 23.32
CA GLN A 5 -6.40 -3.38 23.36
C GLN A 5 -7.87 -3.40 23.76
N ARG A 6 -8.18 -2.77 24.91
CA ARG A 6 -9.55 -2.77 25.46
C ARG A 6 -10.46 -1.70 24.87
N SER A 7 -9.90 -0.67 24.22
CA SER A 7 -10.66 0.41 23.60
C SER A 7 -9.97 0.90 22.34
N ASN A 8 -10.72 0.91 21.23
CA ASN A 8 -10.31 1.46 19.94
C ASN A 8 -11.59 1.66 19.09
N THR A 9 -11.46 1.96 17.79
CA THR A 9 -12.56 1.84 16.84
C THR A 9 -13.06 0.38 16.77
N LEU A 10 -14.27 0.18 16.22
CA LEU A 10 -14.90 -1.14 16.10
C LEU A 10 -14.01 -2.18 15.41
N ASP A 11 -13.21 -1.74 14.43
CA ASP A 11 -12.35 -2.67 13.70
C ASP A 11 -11.10 -3.08 14.45
N TYR A 12 -10.66 -2.30 15.43
CA TYR A 12 -9.42 -2.53 16.18
C TYR A 12 -9.62 -2.87 17.66
N VAL A 13 -10.84 -2.78 18.19
CA VAL A 13 -11.12 -3.23 19.56
C VAL A 13 -10.84 -4.73 19.69
N GLY A 14 -10.15 -5.12 20.77
CA GLY A 14 -9.72 -6.50 20.99
C GLY A 14 -8.52 -6.95 20.14
N THR A 15 -7.83 -6.04 19.46
CA THR A 15 -6.56 -6.36 18.79
C THR A 15 -5.54 -6.82 19.82
N CYS A 16 -4.83 -7.90 19.50
CA CYS A 16 -3.85 -8.52 20.37
C CYS A 16 -2.42 -8.29 19.88
N ALA A 17 -1.45 -8.37 20.78
CA ALA A 17 -0.03 -8.34 20.47
C ALA A 17 0.74 -9.23 21.44
N ILE A 18 1.89 -9.73 21.01
CA ILE A 18 2.83 -10.47 21.88
C ILE A 18 4.01 -9.56 22.18
N TYR A 19 4.32 -9.43 23.47
CA TYR A 19 5.55 -8.81 23.94
C TYR A 19 6.60 -9.90 24.21
N ASN A 20 7.74 -9.77 23.52
CA ASN A 20 8.90 -10.67 23.57
C ASN A 20 10.13 -10.06 24.28
N GLY A 21 9.97 -8.88 24.92
CA GLY A 21 11.08 -8.23 25.63
C GLY A 21 11.25 -8.73 27.07
N VAL A 22 12.17 -8.08 27.80
CA VAL A 22 12.53 -8.46 29.17
C VAL A 22 11.38 -8.16 30.14
N PHE A 23 11.13 -9.08 31.07
CA PHE A 23 10.13 -8.88 32.10
C PHE A 23 10.48 -7.68 33.00
N GLY A 24 9.53 -6.77 33.19
CA GLY A 24 9.71 -5.59 34.04
C GLY A 24 10.21 -4.32 33.33
N GLU A 25 10.59 -4.42 32.05
CA GLU A 25 11.08 -3.26 31.26
C GLU A 25 10.01 -2.60 30.39
N PHE A 26 8.72 -2.83 30.70
CA PHE A 26 7.63 -2.32 29.87
C PHE A 26 6.52 -1.71 30.71
N ILE A 27 5.93 -0.65 30.17
CA ILE A 27 4.71 -0.02 30.66
C ILE A 27 3.70 0.01 29.52
N TYR A 28 2.42 -0.18 29.84
CA TYR A 28 1.34 -0.07 28.87
C TYR A 28 0.24 0.84 29.43
N PRO A 29 -0.44 1.62 28.57
CA PRO A 29 -1.49 2.52 29.00
C PRO A 29 -2.72 1.75 29.51
N ASP A 30 -3.61 2.44 30.23
CA ASP A 30 -4.86 1.89 30.78
C ASP A 30 -5.77 1.22 29.72
N LEU A 31 -5.67 1.67 28.46
CA LEU A 31 -6.44 1.11 27.35
C LEU A 31 -5.88 -0.21 26.80
N ILE A 32 -4.92 -0.83 27.50
CA ILE A 32 -4.39 -2.16 27.21
C ILE A 32 -4.54 -3.05 28.45
N MET A 33 -5.00 -4.28 28.24
CA MET A 33 -5.02 -5.32 29.26
C MET A 33 -3.91 -6.33 28.99
N LYS A 34 -3.28 -6.81 30.06
CA LYS A 34 -2.30 -7.90 30.01
C LYS A 34 -3.00 -9.25 30.03
N ILE A 35 -2.60 -10.13 29.13
CA ILE A 35 -3.00 -11.54 29.10
C ILE A 35 -1.79 -12.38 29.49
N GLN A 36 -1.95 -13.15 30.56
CA GLN A 36 -0.97 -14.12 31.02
C GLN A 36 -1.54 -15.51 30.81
N VAL A 37 -0.79 -16.34 30.09
CA VAL A 37 -1.17 -17.72 29.80
C VAL A 37 -0.63 -18.65 30.88
N ILE A 38 -1.29 -19.80 31.03
CA ILE A 38 -0.81 -20.92 31.83
C ILE A 38 0.03 -21.79 30.90
N GLU A 39 1.35 -21.76 31.07
CA GLU A 39 2.31 -22.37 30.14
C GLU A 39 2.12 -23.89 30.00
N GLU A 40 1.60 -24.57 31.02
CA GLU A 40 1.31 -26.01 30.92
C GLU A 40 0.10 -26.33 30.03
N LYS A 41 -0.76 -25.35 29.74
CA LYS A 41 -2.01 -25.53 29.00
C LYS A 41 -2.04 -24.84 27.65
N THR A 42 -1.30 -23.76 27.47
CA THR A 42 -1.30 -23.03 26.21
C THR A 42 -0.07 -22.17 26.01
N THR A 43 0.22 -21.85 24.75
CA THR A 43 1.33 -20.96 24.38
C THR A 43 0.82 -19.54 24.06
N PRO A 44 1.62 -18.49 24.33
CA PRO A 44 1.26 -17.12 23.98
C PRO A 44 0.95 -16.92 22.48
N GLU A 45 1.69 -17.60 21.61
CA GLU A 45 1.56 -17.54 20.16
C GLU A 45 0.23 -18.11 19.69
N PHE A 46 -0.18 -19.26 20.25
CA PHE A 46 -1.46 -19.86 19.91
C PHE A 46 -2.61 -18.95 20.31
N ILE A 47 -2.58 -18.42 21.54
CA ILE A 47 -3.60 -17.47 22.01
C ILE A 47 -3.65 -16.22 21.13
N TYR A 48 -2.51 -15.68 20.71
CA TYR A 48 -2.48 -14.55 19.78
C TYR A 48 -3.23 -14.84 18.48
N TYR A 49 -2.98 -15.98 17.83
CA TYR A 49 -3.69 -16.33 16.60
C TYR A 49 -5.16 -16.67 16.86
N ALA A 50 -5.48 -17.34 17.96
CA ALA A 50 -6.85 -17.66 18.34
C ALA A 50 -7.70 -16.41 18.60
N LEU A 51 -7.13 -15.39 19.25
CA LEU A 51 -7.80 -14.10 19.49
C LEU A 51 -7.86 -13.23 18.22
N SER A 52 -6.93 -13.42 17.29
CA SER A 52 -6.90 -12.72 16.01
C SER A 52 -7.89 -13.28 14.98
N ASN A 53 -8.44 -14.47 15.22
CA ASN A 53 -9.43 -15.09 14.34
C ASN A 53 -10.71 -14.24 14.21
N LYS A 54 -11.31 -14.23 13.01
CA LYS A 54 -12.54 -13.50 12.65
C LYS A 54 -13.68 -13.76 13.64
N ALA A 55 -13.90 -15.02 14.04
CA ALA A 55 -14.96 -15.38 14.99
C ALA A 55 -14.77 -14.69 16.34
N THR A 56 -13.55 -14.70 16.88
CA THR A 56 -13.18 -14.04 18.13
C THR A 56 -13.29 -12.52 18.03
N ARG A 57 -12.84 -11.94 16.92
CA ARG A 57 -12.98 -10.50 16.65
C ARG A 57 -14.45 -10.07 16.57
N LEU A 58 -15.31 -10.89 15.96
CA LEU A 58 -16.76 -10.65 15.95
C LEU A 58 -17.38 -10.74 17.34
N TYR A 59 -16.92 -11.69 18.16
CA TYR A 59 -17.34 -11.78 19.56
C TYR A 59 -16.98 -10.51 20.34
N PHE A 60 -15.77 -9.97 20.18
CA PHE A 60 -15.37 -8.71 20.81
C PHE A 60 -16.22 -7.53 20.34
N ARG A 61 -16.49 -7.42 19.03
CA ARG A 61 -17.34 -6.35 18.48
C ARG A 61 -18.76 -6.40 19.03
N LYS A 62 -19.37 -7.60 19.10
CA LYS A 62 -20.73 -7.80 19.61
C LYS A 62 -20.88 -7.49 21.10
N ASN A 63 -19.84 -7.75 21.88
CA ASN A 63 -19.86 -7.56 23.33
C ASN A 63 -19.18 -6.26 23.77
N ALA A 64 -18.73 -5.43 22.83
CA ALA A 64 -18.17 -4.12 23.15
C ALA A 64 -19.29 -3.16 23.55
N THR A 65 -19.02 -2.37 24.60
CA THR A 65 -19.94 -1.38 25.14
C THR A 65 -19.36 0.03 24.96
N GLY A 66 -20.21 1.04 24.82
CA GLY A 66 -19.77 2.43 24.66
C GLY A 66 -20.88 3.34 24.19
N THR A 67 -21.16 4.39 24.98
CA THR A 67 -22.34 5.27 24.86
C THR A 67 -22.37 6.13 23.59
N ALA A 68 -21.27 6.20 22.82
CA ALA A 68 -21.13 7.15 21.71
C ALA A 68 -20.77 6.51 20.35
N GLY A 69 -20.79 5.18 20.22
CA GLY A 69 -20.60 4.45 18.94
C GLY A 69 -19.18 4.52 18.32
N ASN A 70 -18.43 5.61 18.52
CA ASN A 70 -17.14 5.85 17.87
C ASN A 70 -15.95 5.15 18.57
N MET A 71 -16.06 4.83 19.86
CA MET A 71 -14.94 4.26 20.63
C MET A 71 -15.41 3.12 21.55
N PRO A 72 -15.79 1.96 20.97
CA PRO A 72 -16.18 0.78 21.73
C PRO A 72 -15.11 0.34 22.73
N LYS A 73 -15.58 -0.24 23.85
CA LYS A 73 -14.75 -0.78 24.93
C LYS A 73 -15.15 -2.20 25.24
N ILE A 74 -14.16 -3.08 25.40
CA ILE A 74 -14.34 -4.39 26.02
C ILE A 74 -13.82 -4.34 27.46
N ASN A 75 -14.46 -5.10 28.34
CA ASN A 75 -14.02 -5.27 29.72
C ASN A 75 -13.32 -6.63 29.90
N GLN A 76 -12.74 -6.86 31.07
CA GLN A 76 -12.07 -8.11 31.39
C GLN A 76 -13.00 -9.33 31.29
N GLN A 77 -14.27 -9.20 31.68
CA GLN A 77 -15.23 -10.30 31.65
C GLN A 77 -15.50 -10.78 30.21
N VAL A 78 -15.59 -9.86 29.24
CA VAL A 78 -15.71 -10.20 27.83
C VAL A 78 -14.51 -11.02 27.36
N VAL A 79 -13.29 -10.60 27.73
CA VAL A 79 -12.07 -11.35 27.35
C VAL A 79 -12.04 -12.73 27.99
N MET A 80 -12.39 -12.85 29.28
CA MET A 80 -12.43 -14.13 29.99
C MET A 80 -13.49 -15.09 29.45
N ASN A 81 -14.62 -14.58 28.97
CA ASN A 81 -15.72 -15.36 28.41
C ASN A 81 -15.57 -15.63 26.90
N THR A 82 -14.45 -15.23 26.30
CA THR A 82 -14.23 -15.41 24.87
C THR A 82 -14.12 -16.90 24.54
N PRO A 83 -14.95 -17.43 23.62
CA PRO A 83 -14.91 -18.84 23.26
C PRO A 83 -13.64 -19.13 22.43
N VAL A 84 -12.71 -19.88 23.02
CA VAL A 84 -11.47 -20.32 22.36
C VAL A 84 -11.38 -21.84 22.45
N VAL A 85 -11.13 -22.49 21.31
CA VAL A 85 -10.84 -23.93 21.27
C VAL A 85 -9.38 -24.14 21.65
N LEU A 86 -9.14 -24.94 22.68
CA LEU A 86 -7.80 -25.26 23.18
C LEU A 86 -7.49 -26.73 22.89
N PRO A 87 -6.84 -27.03 21.75
CA PRO A 87 -6.37 -28.38 21.43
C PRO A 87 -5.14 -28.76 22.29
N SER A 88 -4.57 -29.94 22.08
CA SER A 88 -3.36 -30.35 22.81
C SER A 88 -2.18 -29.41 22.55
N ILE A 89 -1.21 -29.34 23.48
CA ILE A 89 -0.03 -28.47 23.33
C ILE A 89 0.72 -28.74 22.01
N GLU A 90 0.83 -30.01 21.61
CA GLU A 90 1.53 -30.37 20.37
C GLU A 90 0.76 -29.90 19.13
N GLU A 91 -0.57 -30.03 19.13
CA GLU A 91 -1.41 -29.47 18.06
C GLU A 91 -1.35 -27.94 18.03
N GLN A 92 -1.33 -27.27 19.20
CA GLN A 92 -1.19 -25.82 19.27
C GLN A 92 0.13 -25.36 18.61
N LYS A 93 1.25 -26.04 18.90
CA LYS A 93 2.56 -25.75 18.29
C LYS A 93 2.53 -25.98 16.78
N GLU A 94 1.94 -27.08 16.32
CA GLU A 94 1.86 -27.39 14.89
C GLU A 94 1.02 -26.37 14.13
N VAL A 95 -0.14 -25.97 14.69
CA VAL A 95 -0.98 -24.92 14.11
C VAL A 95 -0.20 -23.61 13.99
N VAL A 96 0.48 -23.19 15.06
CA VAL A 96 1.32 -21.97 15.05
C VAL A 96 2.41 -22.07 13.99
N ARG A 97 3.09 -23.22 13.89
CA ARG A 97 4.14 -23.45 12.90
C ARG A 97 3.62 -23.32 11.46
N GLN A 98 2.46 -23.89 11.17
CA GLN A 98 1.83 -23.81 9.85
C GLN A 98 1.44 -22.38 9.50
N ILE A 99 0.84 -21.65 10.45
CA ILE A 99 0.48 -20.23 10.24
C ILE A 99 1.73 -19.40 9.95
N GLN A 100 2.80 -19.56 10.73
CA GLN A 100 4.06 -18.84 10.51
C GLN A 100 4.70 -19.18 9.17
N LEU A 101 4.65 -20.45 8.75
CA LEU A 101 5.13 -20.89 7.44
C LEU A 101 4.36 -20.21 6.30
N LEU A 102 3.03 -20.12 6.42
CA LEU A 102 2.19 -19.45 5.43
C LEU A 102 2.52 -17.97 5.30
N PHE A 103 2.64 -17.25 6.43
CA PHE A 103 3.03 -15.83 6.41
C PHE A 103 4.42 -15.63 5.80
N LYS A 104 5.41 -16.46 6.18
CA LYS A 104 6.75 -16.41 5.59
C LYS A 104 6.72 -16.62 4.07
N THR A 105 5.90 -17.55 3.60
CA THR A 105 5.76 -17.83 2.16
C THR A 105 5.12 -16.64 1.45
N ALA A 106 4.10 -16.01 2.04
CA ALA A 106 3.49 -14.80 1.51
C ALA A 106 4.49 -13.64 1.42
N ASP A 107 5.33 -13.44 2.44
CA ASP A 107 6.38 -12.41 2.43
C ASP A 107 7.40 -12.65 1.30
N ILE A 108 7.80 -13.90 1.07
CA ILE A 108 8.71 -14.27 -0.04
C ILE A 108 8.08 -13.91 -1.39
N ILE A 109 6.81 -14.26 -1.60
CA ILE A 109 6.10 -13.95 -2.85
C ILE A 109 5.99 -12.44 -3.05
N ALA A 110 5.63 -11.70 -2.01
CA ALA A 110 5.53 -10.24 -2.06
C ALA A 110 6.88 -9.58 -2.39
N GLN A 111 7.97 -10.06 -1.78
CA GLN A 111 9.32 -9.59 -2.07
C GLN A 111 9.74 -9.90 -3.50
N GLN A 112 9.47 -11.12 -3.97
CA GLN A 112 9.79 -11.53 -5.33
C GLN A 112 9.05 -10.65 -6.33
N TYR A 113 7.75 -10.41 -6.14
CA TYR A 113 6.95 -9.52 -6.97
C TYR A 113 7.54 -8.10 -7.06
N GLN A 114 7.92 -7.52 -5.92
CA GLN A 114 8.54 -6.18 -5.90
C GLN A 114 9.85 -6.14 -6.69
N GLN A 115 10.66 -7.19 -6.61
CA GLN A 115 11.91 -7.29 -7.38
C GLN A 115 11.65 -7.41 -8.89
N THR A 116 10.75 -8.28 -9.32
CA THR A 116 10.41 -8.42 -10.75
C THR A 116 9.76 -7.16 -11.30
N PHE A 117 8.85 -6.53 -10.56
CA PHE A 117 8.22 -5.28 -10.97
C PHE A 117 9.25 -4.14 -11.11
N GLY A 118 10.23 -4.07 -10.21
CA GLY A 118 11.36 -3.15 -10.34
C GLY A 118 12.18 -3.41 -11.62
N ALA A 119 12.42 -4.68 -11.95
CA ALA A 119 13.16 -5.07 -13.15
C ALA A 119 12.42 -4.73 -14.47
N ILE A 120 11.09 -4.83 -14.51
CA ILE A 120 10.29 -4.43 -15.69
C ILE A 120 10.52 -2.96 -16.03
N ASN A 121 10.50 -2.07 -15.03
CA ASN A 121 10.74 -0.63 -15.26
C ASN A 121 12.14 -0.36 -15.84
N GLN A 122 13.15 -1.16 -15.46
CA GLN A 122 14.49 -1.06 -16.02
C GLN A 122 14.56 -1.60 -17.46
N LEU A 123 13.78 -2.65 -17.75
CA LEU A 123 13.66 -3.20 -19.09
C LEU A 123 13.02 -2.19 -20.04
N ASP A 124 11.97 -1.49 -19.63
CA ASP A 124 11.34 -0.45 -20.44
C ASP A 124 12.32 0.68 -20.78
N GLN A 125 13.09 1.14 -19.80
CA GLN A 125 14.12 2.17 -20.03
C GLN A 125 15.21 1.69 -20.98
N THR A 126 15.64 0.43 -20.86
CA THR A 126 16.67 -0.12 -21.75
C THR A 126 16.14 -0.34 -23.16
N ILE A 127 14.92 -0.87 -23.33
CA ILE A 127 14.28 -0.99 -24.64
C ILE A 127 14.10 0.38 -25.30
N LEU A 128 13.61 1.38 -24.57
CA LEU A 128 13.49 2.75 -25.09
C LEU A 128 14.85 3.34 -25.48
N ALA A 129 15.87 3.16 -24.65
CA ALA A 129 17.23 3.61 -24.97
C ALA A 129 17.79 2.93 -26.22
N GLN A 130 17.53 1.63 -26.41
CA GLN A 130 17.91 0.91 -27.62
C GLN A 130 17.10 1.37 -28.85
N ALA A 131 15.80 1.67 -28.67
CA ALA A 131 14.94 2.21 -29.72
C ALA A 131 15.45 3.56 -30.22
N PHE A 132 15.75 4.51 -29.31
CA PHE A 132 16.29 5.83 -29.67
C PHE A 132 17.67 5.76 -30.33
N ARG A 133 18.47 4.73 -30.03
CA ARG A 133 19.77 4.47 -30.69
C ARG A 133 19.62 3.76 -32.04
N GLY A 134 18.42 3.32 -32.41
CA GLY A 134 18.17 2.53 -33.62
C GLY A 134 18.68 1.09 -33.54
N ALA A 135 19.07 0.61 -32.36
CA ALA A 135 19.70 -0.70 -32.19
C ALA A 135 18.71 -1.87 -32.05
N LEU A 136 17.39 -1.60 -32.12
CA LEU A 136 16.35 -2.62 -32.07
C LEU A 136 16.16 -3.37 -33.42
N VAL A 137 16.73 -2.84 -34.51
CA VAL A 137 16.62 -3.41 -35.86
C VAL A 137 18.01 -3.35 -36.51
N PRO A 138 18.40 -4.34 -37.35
CA PRO A 138 19.64 -4.26 -38.12
C PRO A 138 19.69 -2.98 -38.95
N GLN A 139 20.80 -2.26 -38.87
CA GLN A 139 21.03 -1.02 -39.61
C GLN A 139 21.63 -1.33 -40.98
N ASP A 140 21.12 -0.71 -42.05
CA ASP A 140 21.70 -0.82 -43.39
C ASP A 140 22.94 0.11 -43.46
N PRO A 141 24.15 -0.40 -43.77
CA PRO A 141 25.34 0.43 -43.94
C PRO A 141 25.22 1.51 -45.03
N ASN A 142 24.25 1.37 -45.94
CA ASN A 142 23.99 2.33 -47.02
C ASN A 142 22.96 3.40 -46.64
N ASP A 143 22.39 3.37 -45.44
CA ASP A 143 21.43 4.40 -45.01
C ASP A 143 22.09 5.78 -44.97
N GLU A 144 21.38 6.78 -45.49
CA GLU A 144 21.87 8.16 -45.46
C GLU A 144 21.95 8.67 -44.01
N PRO A 145 23.03 9.38 -43.62
CA PRO A 145 23.12 9.93 -42.27
C PRO A 145 22.00 10.94 -42.00
N ALA A 146 21.39 10.87 -40.82
CA ALA A 146 20.28 11.76 -40.44
C ALA A 146 20.61 13.26 -40.56
N SER A 147 21.89 13.65 -40.48
CA SER A 147 22.34 15.03 -40.71
C SER A 147 22.03 15.53 -42.12
N VAL A 148 22.19 14.68 -43.14
CA VAL A 148 21.96 15.02 -44.55
C VAL A 148 20.47 15.24 -44.81
N LEU A 149 19.61 14.38 -44.25
CA LEU A 149 18.16 14.53 -44.32
C LEU A 149 17.69 15.82 -43.62
N LEU A 150 18.26 16.15 -42.45
CA LEU A 150 17.93 17.37 -41.71
C LEU A 150 18.32 18.64 -42.47
N GLU A 151 19.46 18.64 -43.17
CA GLU A 151 19.88 19.74 -44.03
C GLU A 151 18.92 19.93 -45.21
N ARG A 152 18.47 18.84 -45.86
CA ARG A 152 17.41 18.89 -46.90
C ARG A 152 16.11 19.47 -46.35
N ILE A 153 15.63 18.99 -45.20
CA ILE A 153 14.39 19.48 -44.59
C ILE A 153 14.50 20.97 -44.22
N ARG A 154 15.65 21.43 -43.70
CA ARG A 154 15.88 22.85 -43.42
C ARG A 154 15.87 23.68 -44.70
N ALA A 155 16.58 23.24 -45.73
CA ALA A 155 16.61 23.93 -47.02
C ALA A 155 15.22 23.97 -47.69
N GLU A 156 14.43 22.90 -47.60
CA GLU A 156 13.05 22.87 -48.10
C GLU A 156 12.12 23.74 -47.26
N ARG A 157 12.26 23.76 -45.93
CA ARG A 157 11.48 24.64 -45.06
C ARG A 157 11.81 26.10 -45.31
N GLU A 158 13.08 26.47 -45.46
CA GLU A 158 13.49 27.83 -45.82
C GLU A 158 12.93 28.23 -47.18
N LYS A 159 12.94 27.34 -48.18
CA LYS A 159 12.27 27.57 -49.47
C LYS A 159 10.74 27.71 -49.33
N ASN A 160 10.12 27.04 -48.36
CA ASN A 160 8.67 27.11 -48.07
C ASN A 160 8.26 28.19 -47.05
N THR A 161 9.19 28.88 -46.39
CA THR A 161 8.88 30.01 -45.48
C THR A 161 8.25 31.21 -46.19
N GLY A 162 8.21 31.21 -47.53
CA GLY A 162 7.47 32.19 -48.33
C GLY A 162 5.94 31.98 -48.39
N ALA A 163 5.40 30.82 -48.00
CA ALA A 163 4.01 30.45 -48.35
C ALA A 163 2.98 30.41 -47.20
N THR A 164 3.34 30.63 -45.93
CA THR A 164 2.35 30.64 -44.81
C THR A 164 2.38 31.86 -43.90
N SER A 165 3.11 32.92 -44.25
CA SER A 165 3.05 34.22 -43.56
C SER A 165 1.83 35.07 -43.99
N LYS A 166 0.61 34.52 -43.98
CA LYS A 166 -0.64 35.31 -44.02
C LYS A 166 -1.77 34.61 -43.26
N ARG A 167 -1.71 34.65 -41.92
CA ARG A 167 -2.92 34.63 -41.09
C ARG A 167 -2.79 35.68 -39.97
N SER A 168 -3.15 36.91 -40.37
CA SER A 168 -3.72 38.01 -39.58
C SER A 168 -3.34 38.16 -38.10
N LYS A 169 -2.52 39.18 -37.82
CA LYS A 169 -2.67 40.04 -36.64
C LYS A 169 -3.97 40.84 -36.75
N LYS A 170 -4.94 40.57 -35.87
CA LYS A 170 -6.09 41.42 -35.48
C LYS A 170 -6.64 40.77 -34.21
N SER A 171 -6.74 41.35 -33.03
CA SER A 171 -6.71 42.74 -32.55
C SER A 171 -6.36 42.71 -31.05
N ALA A 172 -5.56 43.67 -30.61
CA ALA A 172 -5.60 44.13 -29.24
C ALA A 172 -6.83 45.04 -29.11
N ASP A 173 -7.81 44.67 -28.27
CA ASP A 173 -8.57 45.58 -27.40
C ASP A 173 -9.54 44.76 -26.55
N THR A 174 -9.37 44.79 -25.23
CA THR A 174 -10.44 44.95 -24.22
C THR A 174 -9.74 44.85 -22.85
N SER A 175 -9.49 46.02 -22.27
CA SER A 175 -9.25 46.17 -20.83
C SER A 175 -10.60 46.28 -20.11
N GLN A 176 -10.61 45.88 -18.84
CA GLN A 176 -11.69 45.97 -17.83
C GLN A 176 -12.68 44.79 -17.89
N GLU A 177 -12.68 43.88 -16.90
CA GLU A 177 -13.08 44.20 -15.53
C GLU A 177 -12.22 43.58 -14.42
N ARG A 178 -12.18 44.30 -13.30
CA ARG A 178 -11.33 44.15 -12.12
C ARG A 178 -12.04 43.29 -11.05
N SER A 179 -11.22 42.77 -10.14
CA SER A 179 -11.51 42.37 -8.74
C SER A 179 -12.19 41.00 -8.55
N GLU A 180 -11.76 40.08 -7.66
CA GLU A 180 -10.92 40.23 -6.48
C GLU A 180 -10.36 38.87 -5.96
N LYS A 181 -9.11 38.93 -5.45
CA LYS A 181 -8.46 38.13 -4.37
C LYS A 181 -8.31 36.60 -4.53
N SER A 182 -7.10 36.04 -4.63
CA SER A 182 -5.96 35.99 -3.67
C SER A 182 -5.98 34.75 -2.77
N THR A 183 -5.10 33.80 -3.10
CA THR A 183 -4.23 32.90 -2.27
C THR A 183 -4.10 31.59 -3.07
N GLY A 184 -2.94 31.04 -3.46
CA GLY A 184 -1.60 31.11 -2.89
C GLY A 184 -1.21 29.74 -2.37
N ALA A 185 -0.92 28.75 -3.24
CA ALA A 185 -0.14 27.55 -2.89
C ALA A 185 0.21 26.68 -4.12
N THR A 186 1.49 26.78 -4.49
CA THR A 186 2.39 25.79 -5.10
C THR A 186 1.84 24.37 -5.32
N SER A 187 1.71 24.00 -6.60
CA SER A 187 1.52 22.62 -7.06
C SER A 187 2.79 21.78 -6.78
N LYS A 188 2.76 21.00 -5.70
CA LYS A 188 3.62 19.82 -5.55
C LYS A 188 2.86 18.63 -6.14
N ARG A 189 3.33 18.13 -7.29
CA ARG A 189 3.06 16.77 -7.76
C ARG A 189 3.56 15.80 -6.68
N SER A 190 2.65 15.29 -5.86
CA SER A 190 2.90 14.08 -5.07
C SER A 190 2.62 12.87 -5.96
N ASN A 191 3.63 12.03 -6.13
CA ASN A 191 3.49 10.68 -6.69
C ASN A 191 2.28 9.96 -6.08
N LYS A 192 1.26 9.70 -6.89
CA LYS A 192 0.23 8.70 -6.58
C LYS A 192 0.82 7.32 -6.84
N SER A 193 1.38 6.70 -5.81
CA SER A 193 1.56 5.26 -5.74
C SER A 193 0.32 4.63 -5.10
N GLU A 194 -0.82 4.68 -5.78
CA GLU A 194 -2.04 3.98 -5.31
C GLU A 194 -2.83 3.24 -6.41
N PRO A 195 -2.21 2.54 -7.39
CA PRO A 195 -3.00 1.60 -8.21
C PRO A 195 -3.30 0.28 -7.48
N PHE A 196 -2.58 -0.05 -6.38
CA PHE A 196 -2.67 -1.39 -5.76
C PHE A 196 -3.79 -1.53 -4.71
N LYS A 197 -4.23 -0.43 -4.06
CA LYS A 197 -5.32 -0.49 -3.08
C LYS A 197 -6.69 -0.65 -3.74
N GLU A 198 -6.89 -0.10 -4.93
CA GLU A 198 -8.15 -0.25 -5.67
C GLU A 198 -8.30 -1.66 -6.27
N ALA A 199 -7.21 -2.30 -6.68
CA ALA A 199 -7.24 -3.66 -7.24
C ALA A 199 -7.65 -4.72 -6.21
N ILE A 200 -7.15 -4.63 -4.97
CA ILE A 200 -7.51 -5.58 -3.89
C ILE A 200 -8.96 -5.35 -3.41
N GLN A 201 -9.45 -4.11 -3.43
CA GLN A 201 -10.82 -3.80 -3.04
C GLN A 201 -11.84 -4.36 -4.03
N MET A 202 -11.50 -4.46 -5.32
CA MET A 202 -12.40 -4.93 -6.37
C MET A 202 -12.52 -6.46 -6.42
N GLU A 203 -11.51 -7.20 -5.93
CA GLU A 203 -11.49 -8.66 -5.91
C GLU A 203 -12.19 -9.25 -4.67
N LEU A 204 -12.30 -8.47 -3.57
CA LEU A 204 -12.99 -8.89 -2.34
C LEU A 204 -14.52 -8.66 -2.35
N GLU A 205 -15.07 -7.94 -3.32
CA GLU A 205 -16.53 -7.71 -3.46
C GLU A 205 -17.22 -8.71 -4.40
N LEU A 206 -16.47 -9.66 -4.97
CA LEU A 206 -16.97 -10.68 -5.90
C LEU A 206 -17.02 -12.11 -5.35
N GLU A 207 -16.76 -12.31 -4.06
CA GLU A 207 -16.99 -13.58 -3.32
C GLU A 207 -17.97 -13.41 -2.16
#